data_AF-I4HBX0-F1
#
_entry.id   AF-I4HBX0-F1
#
_cell.length_a   1.000
_cell.length_b   1.000
_cell.length_c   1.000
_cell.angle_alpha   90.00
_cell.angle_beta   90.00
_cell.angle_gamma   90.00
#
_symmetry.space_group_name_H-M   'P 1'
#
loop_
_entity.id
_entity.type
_entity.pdbx_description
1 polymer ?
#
loop_
_entity_poly.entity_id
_entity_poly.type
_entity_poly.pdbx_seq_one_letter_code
_entity_poly.pdbx_strand_id
1 'polypeptide(L)'
;MKLEDIIQQNLVKPIDSLAGDSELCREVQSRLQVLGLLAANGVDGIYGPQTKQAFEQFKQKIKEGELDTLGASSAKLLLELKELPGGNNLISKAQAESIYGNVISDGQLADLNSCLNRFEINTHPRMCHFLSQTAHESGGLKWMKELGSGEEYNGRKDLGNIYPGDGPKYKGAGVIQLTGRSNYQAFANYIHDPKVMDGVDYVSTTYPFTSGGFWWHNNNMNALCDRGATVEEITRRVNGGLNGLADRQAYYEKAIKVFPV
;
A
#
# COMPACT_ATOMS: atom_id res chain seq x y z
N MET A 1 30.22 12.96 15.68
CA MET A 1 30.80 12.10 14.60
C MET A 1 29.79 12.02 13.48
N LYS A 2 30.21 11.71 12.24
CA LYS A 2 29.29 11.50 11.11
C LYS A 2 29.27 10.06 10.61
N LEU A 3 28.23 9.70 9.85
CA LEU A 3 28.14 8.41 9.17
C LEU A 3 29.35 8.16 8.25
N GLU A 4 29.89 9.18 7.58
CA GLU A 4 31.10 9.05 6.76
C GLU A 4 32.32 8.64 7.58
N ASP A 5 32.44 9.08 8.84
CA ASP A 5 33.56 8.68 9.72
C ASP A 5 33.50 7.18 10.02
N ILE A 6 32.30 6.63 10.25
CA ILE A 6 32.07 5.19 10.47
C ILE A 6 32.50 4.37 9.25
N ILE A 7 32.20 4.88 8.05
CA ILE A 7 32.55 4.24 6.78
C ILE A 7 34.07 4.28 6.58
N GLN A 8 34.69 5.47 6.68
CA GLN A 8 36.11 5.67 6.41
C GLN A 8 37.02 4.93 7.40
N GLN A 9 36.63 4.87 8.67
CA GLN A 9 37.38 4.20 9.72
C GLN A 9 36.97 2.74 9.92
N ASN A 10 36.02 2.24 9.13
CA ASN A 10 35.44 0.90 9.21
C ASN A 10 35.00 0.51 10.65
N LEU A 11 34.33 1.45 11.33
CA LEU A 11 33.89 1.27 12.71
C LEU A 11 32.63 0.41 12.79
N VAL A 12 32.46 -0.25 13.94
CA VAL A 12 31.22 -0.89 14.35
C VAL A 12 30.88 -0.36 15.74
N LYS A 13 29.68 0.19 15.89
CA LYS A 13 29.20 0.75 17.16
C LYS A 13 27.86 0.14 17.54
N PRO A 14 27.64 -0.16 18.83
CA PRO A 14 26.29 -0.39 19.36
C PRO A 14 25.40 0.84 19.08
N ILE A 15 24.15 0.63 18.68
CA ILE A 15 23.24 1.71 18.31
C ILE A 15 22.87 2.60 19.51
N ASP A 16 22.93 2.06 20.74
CA ASP A 16 22.71 2.84 21.96
C ASP A 16 23.82 3.84 22.27
N SER A 17 25.01 3.69 21.65
CA SER A 17 26.09 4.68 21.75
C SER A 17 25.71 6.05 21.16
N LEU A 18 24.65 6.12 20.34
CA LEU A 18 24.09 7.38 19.85
C LEU A 18 23.61 8.29 20.98
N ALA A 19 23.30 7.76 22.18
CA ALA A 19 22.95 8.56 23.35
C ALA A 19 24.08 9.53 23.77
N GLY A 20 25.33 9.20 23.44
CA GLY A 20 26.51 10.04 23.71
C GLY A 20 26.95 10.93 22.54
N ASP A 21 26.30 10.85 21.36
CA ASP A 21 26.69 11.58 20.15
C ASP A 21 25.46 12.15 19.44
N SER A 22 24.98 13.31 19.92
CA SER A 22 23.76 13.95 19.42
C SER A 22 23.82 14.34 17.93
N GLU A 23 25.01 14.61 17.40
CA GLU A 23 25.20 14.94 15.98
C GLU A 23 24.99 13.70 15.12
N LEU A 24 25.68 12.60 15.44
CA LEU A 24 25.51 11.32 14.76
C LEU A 24 24.07 10.81 14.90
N CYS A 25 23.47 10.96 16.07
CA CYS A 25 22.10 10.57 16.35
C CYS A 25 21.12 11.30 15.42
N ARG A 26 21.25 12.63 15.30
CA ARG A 26 20.39 13.44 14.43
C ARG A 26 20.56 13.05 12.96
N GLU A 27 21.78 12.76 12.52
CA GLU A 27 22.05 12.32 11.15
C GLU A 27 21.37 10.97 10.86
N VAL A 28 21.54 9.97 11.73
CA VAL A 28 20.85 8.67 11.62
C VAL A 28 19.34 8.85 11.60
N GLN A 29 18.78 9.62 12.53
CA GLN A 29 17.34 9.91 12.58
C GLN A 29 16.84 10.57 11.28
N SER A 30 17.60 11.53 10.73
CA SER A 30 17.25 12.20 9.47
C SER A 30 17.21 11.21 8.31
N ARG A 31 18.16 10.28 8.25
CA ARG A 31 18.17 9.23 7.21
C ARG A 31 17.01 8.24 7.38
N LEU A 32 16.71 7.82 8.60
CA LEU A 32 15.56 6.97 8.90
C LEU A 32 14.22 7.67 8.57
N GLN A 33 14.14 8.98 8.78
CA GLN A 33 12.98 9.79 8.39
C GLN A 33 12.80 9.81 6.87
N VAL A 34 13.87 10.05 6.10
CA VAL A 34 13.84 10.01 4.62
C VAL A 34 13.36 8.64 4.12
N LEU A 35 13.75 7.57 4.80
CA LEU A 35 13.34 6.20 4.49
C LEU A 35 11.93 5.84 5.00
N GLY A 36 11.23 6.78 5.64
CA GLY A 36 9.87 6.59 6.15
C GLY A 36 9.75 5.75 7.42
N LEU A 37 10.87 5.50 8.12
CA LEU A 37 10.92 4.69 9.35
C LEU A 37 10.81 5.53 10.63
N LEU A 38 10.96 6.85 10.52
CA LEU A 38 10.87 7.76 11.65
C LEU A 38 10.01 8.98 11.30
N ALA A 39 9.15 9.39 12.21
CA ALA A 39 8.32 10.58 12.02
C ALA A 39 9.17 11.86 12.01
N ALA A 40 8.67 12.93 11.38
CA ALA A 40 9.42 14.18 11.25
C ALA A 40 9.78 14.85 12.59
N ASN A 41 8.92 14.70 13.60
CA ASN A 41 9.18 15.17 14.96
C ASN A 41 10.15 14.26 15.75
N GLY A 42 10.53 13.11 15.21
CA GLY A 42 11.49 12.19 15.81
C GLY A 42 12.96 12.50 15.49
N VAL A 43 13.24 13.55 14.71
CA VAL A 43 14.61 14.00 14.38
C VAL A 43 15.05 15.10 15.36
N ASP A 44 15.30 14.68 16.60
CA ASP A 44 15.59 15.56 17.74
C ASP A 44 17.05 15.50 18.22
N GLY A 45 17.86 14.58 17.69
CA GLY A 45 19.23 14.30 18.14
C GLY A 45 19.32 13.61 19.48
N ILE A 46 18.21 13.08 20.00
CA ILE A 46 18.11 12.37 21.27
C ILE A 46 17.83 10.90 20.98
N TYR A 47 18.77 10.04 21.32
CA TYR A 47 18.55 8.60 21.17
C TYR A 47 17.51 8.11 22.19
N GLY A 48 16.53 7.35 21.69
CA GLY A 48 15.48 6.76 22.50
C GLY A 48 14.82 5.56 21.81
N PRO A 49 13.75 5.00 22.43
CA PRO A 49 13.07 3.80 21.92
C PRO A 49 12.61 3.92 20.46
N GLN A 50 12.16 5.12 20.04
CA GLN A 50 11.74 5.37 18.66
C GLN A 50 12.90 5.26 17.66
N THR A 51 14.04 5.87 17.97
CA THR A 51 15.26 5.77 17.14
C THR A 51 15.76 4.33 17.08
N LYS A 52 15.78 3.63 18.21
CA LYS A 52 16.15 2.22 18.27
C LYS A 52 15.26 1.37 17.36
N GLN A 53 13.95 1.46 17.53
CA GLN A 53 12.98 0.69 16.76
C GLN A 53 13.09 0.99 15.25
N ALA A 54 13.19 2.26 14.87
CA ALA A 54 13.36 2.66 13.47
C ALA A 54 14.65 2.10 12.87
N PHE A 55 15.76 2.11 13.63
CA PHE A 55 17.02 1.55 13.17
C PHE A 55 16.98 0.02 13.04
N GLU A 56 16.37 -0.69 13.99
CA GLU A 56 16.20 -2.14 13.91
C GLU A 56 15.33 -2.53 12.70
N GLN A 57 14.26 -1.77 12.42
CA GLN A 57 13.44 -1.96 11.22
C GLN A 57 14.26 -1.72 9.94
N PHE A 58 15.11 -0.69 9.91
CA PHE A 58 16.04 -0.45 8.81
C PHE A 58 16.94 -1.67 8.58
N LYS A 59 17.59 -2.17 9.63
CA LYS A 59 18.50 -3.33 9.57
C LYS A 59 17.79 -4.60 9.08
N GLN A 60 16.56 -4.84 9.54
CA GLN A 60 15.73 -5.95 9.05
C GLN A 60 15.41 -5.81 7.55
N LYS A 61 15.07 -4.60 7.09
CA LYS A 61 14.70 -4.34 5.69
C LYS A 61 15.89 -4.49 4.74
N ILE A 62 17.08 -4.06 5.15
CA ILE A 62 18.31 -4.25 4.35
C ILE A 62 18.93 -5.65 4.51
N LYS A 63 18.39 -6.48 5.42
CA LYS A 63 18.87 -7.85 5.71
C LYS A 63 20.36 -7.91 6.05
N GLU A 64 20.84 -6.97 6.87
CA GLU A 64 22.27 -6.82 7.15
C GLU A 64 22.60 -6.91 8.64
N GLY A 65 23.50 -7.84 8.98
CA GLY A 65 24.22 -7.87 10.25
C GLY A 65 23.36 -7.98 11.51
N GLU A 66 23.96 -7.65 12.66
CA GLU A 66 23.27 -7.58 13.94
C GLU A 66 22.38 -6.33 13.99
N LEU A 67 21.15 -6.48 14.50
CA LEU A 67 20.11 -5.44 14.43
C LEU A 67 20.43 -4.20 15.27
N ASP A 68 21.28 -4.34 16.28
CA ASP A 68 21.64 -3.34 17.27
C ASP A 68 23.02 -2.72 17.03
N THR A 69 23.64 -2.97 15.86
CA THR A 69 24.95 -2.38 15.51
C THR A 69 24.89 -1.52 14.25
N LEU A 70 25.51 -0.34 14.34
CA LEU A 70 25.82 0.56 13.25
C LEU A 70 27.26 0.32 12.79
N GLY A 71 27.41 -0.43 11.69
CA GLY A 71 28.67 -0.67 11.01
C GLY A 71 28.79 0.08 9.68
N ALA A 72 29.99 0.04 9.07
CA ALA A 72 30.29 0.75 7.83
C ALA A 72 29.31 0.46 6.66
N SER A 73 28.86 -0.79 6.49
CA SER A 73 27.89 -1.13 5.44
C SER A 73 26.51 -0.51 5.70
N SER A 74 25.93 -0.71 6.88
CA SER A 74 24.69 -0.04 7.28
C SER A 74 24.77 1.50 7.24
N ALA A 75 25.90 2.10 7.61
CA ALA A 75 26.12 3.54 7.51
C ALA A 75 26.11 4.02 6.06
N LYS A 76 26.77 3.29 5.15
CA LYS A 76 26.76 3.58 3.72
C LYS A 76 25.35 3.49 3.15
N LEU A 77 24.58 2.45 3.49
CA LEU A 77 23.21 2.29 3.03
C LEU A 77 22.27 3.38 3.56
N LEU A 78 22.45 3.84 4.81
CA LEU A 78 21.70 4.99 5.33
C LEU A 78 21.90 6.23 4.45
N LEU A 79 23.13 6.50 4.00
CA LEU A 79 23.44 7.65 3.16
C LEU A 79 22.95 7.50 1.71
N GLU A 80 23.06 6.31 1.12
CA GLU A 80 22.83 6.09 -0.31
C GLU A 80 21.37 5.77 -0.66
N LEU A 81 20.64 5.09 0.23
CA LEU A 81 19.26 4.69 -0.06
C LEU A 81 18.34 5.91 -0.11
N LYS A 82 17.57 6.00 -1.19
CA LYS A 82 16.46 6.96 -1.35
C LYS A 82 15.15 6.39 -0.80
N GLU A 83 15.02 5.07 -0.81
CA GLU A 83 13.88 4.30 -0.31
C GLU A 83 14.37 2.93 0.18
N LEU A 84 13.60 2.24 1.01
CA LEU A 84 13.99 0.93 1.53
C LEU A 84 13.89 -0.16 0.45
N PRO A 85 14.79 -1.15 0.45
CA PRO A 85 14.64 -2.36 -0.35
C PRO A 85 13.31 -3.06 -0.03
N GLY A 86 12.46 -3.24 -1.04
CA GLY A 86 11.10 -3.79 -0.86
C GLY A 86 10.10 -2.82 -0.23
N GLY A 87 10.39 -1.52 -0.18
CA GLY A 87 9.45 -0.46 0.22
C GLY A 87 8.85 -0.58 1.62
N ASN A 88 7.86 0.26 1.89
CA ASN A 88 7.03 0.18 3.09
C ASN A 88 5.94 -0.91 2.93
N ASN A 89 6.33 -2.09 2.43
CA ASN A 89 5.38 -3.16 2.16
C ASN A 89 4.70 -3.62 3.46
N LEU A 90 3.38 -3.43 3.50
CA LEU A 90 2.47 -3.86 4.57
C LEU A 90 2.05 -5.32 4.39
N ILE A 91 2.17 -5.85 3.16
CA ILE A 91 1.86 -7.24 2.84
C ILE A 91 2.94 -7.85 1.92
N SER A 92 3.40 -9.05 2.26
CA SER A 92 4.30 -9.84 1.41
C SER A 92 3.55 -10.59 0.31
N LYS A 93 4.29 -11.05 -0.71
CA LYS A 93 3.76 -11.88 -1.80
C LYS A 93 3.02 -13.12 -1.28
N ALA A 94 3.67 -13.87 -0.40
CA ALA A 94 3.11 -15.11 0.15
C ALA A 94 1.84 -14.86 0.97
N GLN A 95 1.79 -13.78 1.74
CA GLN A 95 0.60 -13.38 2.49
C GLN A 95 -0.55 -13.01 1.55
N ALA A 96 -0.27 -12.22 0.50
CA ALA A 96 -1.28 -11.87 -0.50
C ALA A 96 -1.82 -13.14 -1.19
N GLU A 97 -0.96 -14.00 -1.71
CA GLU A 97 -1.36 -15.24 -2.40
C GLU A 97 -2.15 -16.18 -1.47
N SER A 98 -1.80 -16.26 -0.19
CA SER A 98 -2.56 -17.03 0.81
C SER A 98 -3.99 -16.50 1.00
N ILE A 99 -4.18 -15.18 0.99
CA ILE A 99 -5.50 -14.57 1.12
C ILE A 99 -6.29 -14.73 -0.19
N TYR A 100 -5.74 -14.23 -1.30
CA TYR A 100 -6.43 -14.18 -2.60
C TYR A 100 -6.64 -15.56 -3.23
N GLY A 101 -5.77 -16.54 -2.93
CA GLY A 101 -5.85 -17.90 -3.45
C GLY A 101 -5.31 -18.09 -4.86
N ASN A 102 -4.71 -17.06 -5.47
CA ASN A 102 -4.01 -17.14 -6.75
C ASN A 102 -2.71 -16.34 -6.69
N VAL A 103 -1.83 -16.59 -7.67
CA VAL A 103 -0.54 -15.91 -7.83
C VAL A 103 -0.76 -14.42 -8.08
N ILE A 104 -0.01 -13.58 -7.37
CA ILE A 104 0.02 -12.13 -7.58
C ILE A 104 1.29 -11.77 -8.37
N SER A 105 1.16 -10.94 -9.40
CA SER A 105 2.33 -10.43 -10.12
C SER A 105 3.12 -9.44 -9.27
N ASP A 106 4.40 -9.22 -9.57
CA ASP A 106 5.21 -8.26 -8.81
C ASP A 106 4.70 -6.82 -8.97
N GLY A 107 4.17 -6.48 -10.16
CA GLY A 107 3.51 -5.20 -10.40
C GLY A 107 2.22 -5.02 -9.60
N GLN A 108 1.39 -6.07 -9.52
CA GLN A 108 0.18 -6.08 -8.68
C GLN A 108 0.52 -5.96 -7.19
N LEU A 109 1.56 -6.66 -6.73
CA LEU A 109 2.01 -6.59 -5.34
C LEU A 109 2.56 -5.21 -4.98
N ALA A 110 3.31 -4.59 -5.89
CA ALA A 110 3.81 -3.24 -5.72
C ALA A 110 2.66 -2.22 -5.65
N ASP A 111 1.69 -2.32 -6.57
CA ASP A 111 0.50 -1.45 -6.56
C ASP A 111 -0.36 -1.67 -5.31
N LEU A 112 -0.55 -2.93 -4.87
CA LEU A 112 -1.26 -3.23 -3.62
C LEU A 112 -0.60 -2.56 -2.42
N ASN A 113 0.71 -2.70 -2.25
CA ASN A 113 1.41 -2.07 -1.13
C ASN A 113 1.40 -0.54 -1.23
N SER A 114 1.53 0.02 -2.44
CA SER A 114 1.39 1.46 -2.69
C SER A 114 -0.01 1.95 -2.29
N CYS A 115 -1.06 1.22 -2.68
CA CYS A 115 -2.45 1.48 -2.33
C CYS A 115 -2.66 1.47 -0.81
N LEU A 116 -2.24 0.41 -0.13
CA LEU A 116 -2.44 0.27 1.31
C LEU A 116 -1.78 1.42 2.09
N ASN A 117 -0.57 1.82 1.71
CA ASN A 117 0.11 2.96 2.32
C ASN A 117 -0.58 4.29 1.98
N ARG A 118 -0.86 4.53 0.69
CA ARG A 118 -1.41 5.80 0.19
C ARG A 118 -2.75 6.15 0.83
N PHE A 119 -3.60 5.15 1.06
CA PHE A 119 -4.94 5.35 1.59
C PHE A 119 -5.06 4.94 3.06
N GLU A 120 -3.93 4.79 3.76
CA GLU A 120 -3.86 4.42 5.18
C GLU A 120 -4.69 3.17 5.52
N ILE A 121 -4.73 2.20 4.62
CA ILE A 121 -5.36 0.90 4.83
C ILE A 121 -4.33 0.01 5.54
N ASN A 122 -3.93 0.43 6.74
CA ASN A 122 -2.71 -0.05 7.41
C ASN A 122 -2.95 -0.49 8.88
N THR A 123 -4.20 -0.51 9.34
CA THR A 123 -4.58 -1.16 10.59
C THR A 123 -5.14 -2.55 10.30
N HIS A 124 -5.07 -3.45 11.29
CA HIS A 124 -5.61 -4.81 11.16
C HIS A 124 -7.04 -4.87 10.58
N PRO A 125 -8.06 -4.16 11.12
CA PRO A 125 -9.42 -4.22 10.58
C PRO A 125 -9.52 -3.65 9.17
N ARG A 126 -8.83 -2.53 8.87
CA ARG A 126 -8.82 -1.92 7.53
C ARG A 126 -8.26 -2.88 6.49
N MET A 127 -7.11 -3.49 6.78
CA MET A 127 -6.46 -4.45 5.87
C MET A 127 -7.33 -5.68 5.65
N CYS A 128 -7.86 -6.29 6.71
CA CYS A 128 -8.68 -7.49 6.59
C CYS A 128 -9.93 -7.22 5.75
N HIS A 129 -10.62 -6.11 5.99
CA HIS A 129 -11.79 -5.76 5.20
C HIS A 129 -11.43 -5.46 3.75
N PHE A 130 -10.47 -4.57 3.49
CA PHE A 130 -10.10 -4.22 2.12
C PHE A 130 -9.72 -5.46 1.30
N LEU A 131 -8.80 -6.28 1.80
CA LEU A 131 -8.34 -7.48 1.11
C LEU A 131 -9.46 -8.51 0.89
N SER A 132 -10.40 -8.64 1.84
CA SER A 132 -11.54 -9.55 1.68
C SER A 132 -12.49 -9.14 0.56
N GLN A 133 -12.75 -7.83 0.43
CA GLN A 133 -13.66 -7.30 -0.59
C GLN A 133 -12.99 -7.39 -1.96
N THR A 134 -11.75 -6.92 -2.09
CA THR A 134 -11.01 -6.95 -3.35
C THR A 134 -10.72 -8.36 -3.83
N ALA A 135 -10.57 -9.33 -2.91
CA ALA A 135 -10.45 -10.74 -3.28
C ALA A 135 -11.73 -11.25 -3.93
N HIS A 136 -12.90 -10.97 -3.36
CA HIS A 136 -14.17 -11.37 -3.95
C HIS A 136 -14.41 -10.70 -5.32
N GLU A 137 -14.29 -9.37 -5.39
CA GLU A 137 -14.57 -8.57 -6.59
C GLU A 137 -13.68 -8.93 -7.79
N SER A 138 -12.43 -9.36 -7.53
CA SER A 138 -11.49 -9.76 -8.59
C SER A 138 -11.51 -11.27 -8.90
N GLY A 139 -12.38 -12.04 -8.25
CA GLY A 139 -12.36 -13.51 -8.33
C GLY A 139 -11.05 -14.12 -7.83
N GLY A 140 -10.46 -13.51 -6.81
CA GLY A 140 -9.16 -13.88 -6.23
C GLY A 140 -7.98 -13.49 -7.12
N LEU A 141 -8.00 -12.31 -7.74
CA LEU A 141 -7.02 -11.80 -8.70
C LEU A 141 -7.15 -12.30 -10.16
N LYS A 142 -8.20 -13.06 -10.48
CA LYS A 142 -8.40 -13.57 -11.84
C LYS A 142 -8.75 -12.47 -12.84
N TRP A 143 -9.51 -11.47 -12.39
CA TRP A 143 -10.07 -10.45 -13.26
C TRP A 143 -9.71 -9.05 -12.78
N MET A 144 -8.95 -8.33 -13.59
CA MET A 144 -8.62 -6.90 -13.39
C MET A 144 -9.36 -6.00 -14.39
N LYS A 145 -10.13 -6.60 -15.29
CA LYS A 145 -10.98 -5.94 -16.26
C LYS A 145 -12.35 -6.58 -16.21
N GLU A 146 -13.37 -5.77 -16.39
CA GLU A 146 -14.71 -6.25 -16.63
C GLU A 146 -14.74 -7.16 -17.86
N LEU A 147 -15.41 -8.31 -17.74
CA LEU A 147 -15.53 -9.30 -18.82
C LEU A 147 -16.49 -8.83 -19.93
N GLY A 148 -17.46 -7.98 -19.60
CA GLY A 148 -18.38 -7.37 -20.56
C GLY A 148 -17.66 -6.50 -21.59
N SER A 149 -18.31 -6.26 -22.73
CA SER A 149 -17.76 -5.36 -23.75
C SER A 149 -17.73 -3.90 -23.28
N GLY A 150 -18.64 -3.50 -22.38
CA GLY A 150 -18.81 -2.12 -21.94
C GLY A 150 -19.62 -1.26 -22.93
N GLU A 151 -20.15 -1.86 -24.00
CA GLU A 151 -20.95 -1.17 -25.01
C GLU A 151 -22.23 -0.56 -24.40
N GLU A 152 -22.81 -1.23 -23.41
CA GLU A 152 -23.96 -0.78 -22.63
C GLU A 152 -23.70 0.52 -21.83
N TYR A 153 -22.43 0.88 -21.64
CA TYR A 153 -22.06 2.13 -20.99
C TYR A 153 -21.94 3.32 -21.96
N ASN A 154 -22.03 3.10 -23.27
CA ASN A 154 -22.03 4.22 -24.22
C ASN A 154 -23.24 5.13 -24.02
N GLY A 155 -23.01 6.45 -23.98
CA GLY A 155 -24.08 7.44 -23.80
C GLY A 155 -24.61 7.59 -22.38
N ARG A 156 -24.11 6.81 -21.41
CA ARG A 156 -24.49 6.91 -19.99
C ARG A 156 -23.98 8.21 -19.37
N LYS A 157 -24.87 9.21 -19.32
CA LYS A 157 -24.58 10.56 -18.78
C LYS A 157 -24.18 10.54 -17.30
N ASP A 158 -24.75 9.62 -16.52
CA ASP A 158 -24.41 9.43 -15.10
C ASP A 158 -22.97 8.93 -14.90
N LEU A 159 -22.39 8.25 -15.89
CA LEU A 159 -20.98 7.82 -15.91
C LEU A 159 -20.05 8.84 -16.60
N GLY A 160 -20.62 9.93 -17.13
CA GLY A 160 -19.89 10.89 -17.96
C GLY A 160 -19.53 10.38 -19.36
N ASN A 161 -20.05 9.22 -19.78
CA ASN A 161 -19.74 8.61 -21.07
C ASN A 161 -20.52 9.29 -22.20
N ILE A 162 -20.09 10.51 -22.56
CA ILE A 162 -20.78 11.37 -23.53
C ILE A 162 -20.16 11.36 -24.92
N TYR A 163 -19.00 10.72 -25.10
CA TYR A 163 -18.35 10.57 -26.40
C TYR A 163 -18.49 9.15 -26.94
N PRO A 164 -18.59 8.96 -28.27
CA PRO A 164 -18.60 7.63 -28.86
C PRO A 164 -17.38 6.80 -28.46
N GLY A 165 -17.60 5.55 -28.04
CA GLY A 165 -16.54 4.63 -27.61
C GLY A 165 -16.12 4.77 -26.14
N ASP A 166 -16.70 5.71 -25.38
CA ASP A 166 -16.41 5.86 -23.95
C ASP A 166 -16.78 4.61 -23.14
N GLY A 167 -17.83 3.89 -23.54
CA GLY A 167 -18.29 2.72 -22.80
C GLY A 167 -17.22 1.62 -22.70
N PRO A 168 -16.78 1.03 -23.83
CA PRO A 168 -15.69 0.05 -23.83
C PRO A 168 -14.37 0.59 -23.28
N LYS A 169 -14.06 1.88 -23.52
CA LYS A 169 -12.82 2.49 -23.06
C LYS A 169 -12.76 2.65 -21.53
N TYR A 170 -13.88 3.02 -20.91
CA TYR A 170 -13.99 3.30 -19.47
C TYR A 170 -14.88 2.28 -18.74
N LYS A 171 -14.91 1.03 -19.22
CA LYS A 171 -15.52 -0.09 -18.49
C LYS A 171 -14.74 -0.45 -17.22
N GLY A 172 -15.25 -1.36 -16.40
CA GLY A 172 -14.68 -1.69 -15.11
C GLY A 172 -13.21 -2.11 -15.17
N ALA A 173 -12.36 -1.42 -14.39
CA ALA A 173 -10.95 -1.73 -14.19
C ALA A 173 -10.59 -1.93 -12.71
N GLY A 174 -9.59 -2.78 -12.49
CA GLY A 174 -9.04 -3.05 -11.16
C GLY A 174 -9.96 -3.87 -10.28
N VAL A 175 -9.57 -3.97 -9.01
CA VAL A 175 -10.18 -4.89 -8.04
C VAL A 175 -11.53 -4.46 -7.49
N ILE A 176 -11.99 -3.24 -7.79
CA ILE A 176 -13.34 -2.73 -7.41
C ILE A 176 -14.10 -2.22 -8.66
N GLN A 177 -13.64 -2.52 -9.87
CA GLN A 177 -14.31 -2.15 -11.12
C GLN A 177 -14.57 -0.63 -11.24
N LEU A 178 -13.51 0.19 -11.31
CA LEU A 178 -13.62 1.61 -11.65
C LEU A 178 -14.27 1.76 -13.03
N THR A 179 -15.46 2.36 -13.10
CA THR A 179 -16.28 2.42 -14.33
C THR A 179 -16.75 3.85 -14.60
N GLY A 180 -16.72 4.27 -15.87
CA GLY A 180 -17.23 5.55 -16.37
C GLY A 180 -16.17 6.64 -16.48
N ARG A 181 -16.20 7.41 -17.58
CA ARG A 181 -15.27 8.50 -17.89
C ARG A 181 -15.07 9.45 -16.71
N SER A 182 -16.16 9.85 -16.05
CA SER A 182 -16.06 10.80 -14.92
C SER A 182 -15.23 10.24 -13.76
N ASN A 183 -15.36 8.93 -13.48
CA ASN A 183 -14.61 8.28 -12.41
C ASN A 183 -13.14 8.09 -12.79
N TYR A 184 -12.86 7.72 -14.04
CA TYR A 184 -11.48 7.69 -14.56
C TYR A 184 -10.83 9.06 -14.49
N GLN A 185 -11.54 10.14 -14.87
CA GLN A 185 -11.00 11.50 -14.81
C GLN A 185 -10.74 11.94 -13.37
N ALA A 186 -11.66 11.65 -12.45
CA ALA A 186 -11.46 11.95 -11.03
C ALA A 186 -10.24 11.22 -10.47
N PHE A 187 -10.06 9.94 -10.83
CA PHE A 187 -8.90 9.16 -10.44
C PHE A 187 -7.61 9.71 -11.04
N ALA A 188 -7.58 10.02 -12.33
CA ALA A 188 -6.45 10.63 -13.04
C ALA A 188 -5.97 11.92 -12.35
N ASN A 189 -6.93 12.77 -11.97
CA ASN A 189 -6.66 14.03 -11.29
C ASN A 189 -6.06 13.79 -9.88
N TYR A 190 -6.60 12.82 -9.13
CA TYR A 190 -6.17 12.51 -7.76
C TYR A 190 -4.74 11.96 -7.71
N ILE A 191 -4.40 11.05 -8.62
CA ILE A 191 -3.07 10.42 -8.67
C ILE A 191 -2.06 11.20 -9.52
N HIS A 192 -2.51 12.29 -10.16
CA HIS A 192 -1.72 13.14 -11.04
C HIS A 192 -1.06 12.41 -12.24
N ASP A 193 -1.75 11.41 -12.80
CA ASP A 193 -1.33 10.76 -14.06
C ASP A 193 -2.46 10.84 -15.10
N PRO A 194 -2.30 11.67 -16.15
CA PRO A 194 -3.30 11.78 -17.21
C PRO A 194 -3.47 10.48 -18.01
N LYS A 195 -2.51 9.55 -18.00
CA LYS A 195 -2.61 8.26 -18.72
C LYS A 195 -3.69 7.35 -18.18
N VAL A 196 -4.21 7.59 -16.97
CA VAL A 196 -5.45 6.95 -16.50
C VAL A 196 -6.58 7.11 -17.53
N MET A 197 -6.61 8.24 -18.26
CA MET A 197 -7.61 8.49 -19.30
C MET A 197 -7.41 7.69 -20.60
N ASP A 198 -6.34 6.89 -20.71
CA ASP A 198 -6.16 5.89 -21.76
C ASP A 198 -7.11 4.70 -21.58
N GLY A 199 -7.71 4.57 -20.39
CA GLY A 199 -8.86 3.69 -20.13
C GLY A 199 -8.48 2.38 -19.45
N VAL A 200 -9.36 1.40 -19.61
CA VAL A 200 -9.37 0.12 -18.87
C VAL A 200 -8.02 -0.61 -18.93
N ASP A 201 -7.35 -0.61 -20.08
CA ASP A 201 -6.09 -1.34 -20.26
C ASP A 201 -4.95 -0.76 -19.41
N TYR A 202 -4.87 0.57 -19.33
CA TYR A 202 -3.86 1.24 -18.52
C TYR A 202 -4.14 1.05 -17.03
N VAL A 203 -5.37 1.32 -16.58
CA VAL A 203 -5.71 1.24 -15.14
C VAL A 203 -5.60 -0.18 -14.61
N SER A 204 -6.08 -1.19 -15.34
CA SER A 204 -6.01 -2.60 -14.91
C SER A 204 -4.58 -3.16 -14.83
N THR A 205 -3.63 -2.54 -15.54
CA THR A 205 -2.22 -2.94 -15.54
C THR A 205 -1.41 -2.16 -14.52
N THR A 206 -1.61 -0.84 -14.47
CA THR A 206 -0.78 0.07 -13.68
C THR A 206 -1.33 0.32 -12.27
N TYR A 207 -2.65 0.40 -12.11
CA TYR A 207 -3.31 0.75 -10.85
C TYR A 207 -4.48 -0.19 -10.47
N PRO A 208 -4.35 -1.52 -10.60
CA PRO A 208 -5.45 -2.43 -10.32
C PRO A 208 -5.97 -2.34 -8.88
N PHE A 209 -5.13 -2.08 -7.89
CA PHE A 209 -5.50 -1.87 -6.49
C PHE A 209 -5.66 -0.39 -6.16
N THR A 210 -4.76 0.47 -6.61
CA THR A 210 -4.80 1.91 -6.26
C THR A 210 -6.10 2.57 -6.72
N SER A 211 -6.68 2.14 -7.84
CA SER A 211 -8.02 2.58 -8.27
C SER A 211 -9.13 2.17 -7.28
N GLY A 212 -9.06 0.94 -6.74
CA GLY A 212 -9.96 0.48 -5.69
C GLY A 212 -9.74 1.18 -4.35
N GLY A 213 -8.49 1.47 -3.99
CA GLY A 213 -8.15 2.28 -2.82
C GLY A 213 -8.68 3.71 -2.90
N PHE A 214 -8.67 4.31 -4.09
CA PHE A 214 -9.28 5.62 -4.34
C PHE A 214 -10.79 5.59 -4.08
N TRP A 215 -11.49 4.57 -4.60
CA TRP A 215 -12.91 4.38 -4.29
C TRP A 215 -13.13 4.20 -2.78
N TRP A 216 -12.31 3.36 -2.13
CA TRP A 216 -12.37 3.09 -0.70
C TRP A 216 -12.24 4.36 0.14
N HIS A 217 -11.27 5.21 -0.22
CA HIS A 217 -11.03 6.52 0.40
C HIS A 217 -12.23 7.46 0.22
N ASN A 218 -12.70 7.66 -1.02
CA ASN A 218 -13.83 8.55 -1.31
C ASN A 218 -15.13 8.12 -0.63
N ASN A 219 -15.25 6.84 -0.32
CA ASN A 219 -16.40 6.27 0.37
C ASN A 219 -16.27 6.26 1.90
N ASN A 220 -15.16 6.78 2.44
CA ASN A 220 -14.85 6.81 3.88
C ASN A 220 -14.90 5.42 4.54
N MET A 221 -14.39 4.41 3.83
CA MET A 221 -14.48 3.01 4.26
C MET A 221 -13.56 2.71 5.47
N ASN A 222 -12.43 3.43 5.61
CA ASN A 222 -11.57 3.29 6.79
C ASN A 222 -12.32 3.60 8.09
N ALA A 223 -13.11 4.68 8.13
CA ALA A 223 -13.89 5.04 9.31
C ALA A 223 -14.94 3.96 9.67
N LEU A 224 -15.48 3.24 8.68
CA LEU A 224 -16.36 2.10 8.93
C LEU A 224 -15.59 0.94 9.58
N CYS A 225 -14.37 0.66 9.11
CA CYS A 225 -13.54 -0.37 9.71
C CYS A 225 -13.15 -0.01 11.15
N ASP A 226 -12.78 1.25 11.40
CA ASP A 226 -12.27 1.71 12.70
C ASP A 226 -13.34 1.69 13.81
N ARG A 227 -14.61 1.89 13.44
CA ARG A 227 -15.74 1.75 14.38
C ARG A 227 -16.18 0.30 14.60
N GLY A 228 -15.47 -0.68 14.02
CA GLY A 228 -15.76 -2.10 14.16
C GLY A 228 -16.90 -2.60 13.27
N ALA A 229 -17.06 -2.06 12.05
CA ALA A 229 -18.06 -2.57 11.11
C ALA A 229 -17.85 -4.06 10.82
N THR A 230 -18.95 -4.78 10.66
CA THR A 230 -18.95 -6.18 10.25
C THR A 230 -18.65 -6.36 8.77
N VAL A 231 -18.27 -7.57 8.36
CA VAL A 231 -18.13 -7.92 6.93
C VAL A 231 -19.44 -7.67 6.17
N GLU A 232 -20.58 -7.86 6.82
CA GLU A 232 -21.89 -7.57 6.22
C GLU A 232 -22.06 -6.07 5.91
N GLU A 233 -21.78 -5.20 6.88
CA GLU A 233 -21.89 -3.75 6.69
C GLU A 233 -20.96 -3.25 5.58
N ILE A 234 -19.72 -3.75 5.56
CA ILE A 234 -18.76 -3.42 4.49
C ILE A 234 -19.28 -3.92 3.14
N THR A 235 -19.80 -5.14 3.07
CA THR A 235 -20.34 -5.73 1.83
C THR A 235 -21.51 -4.92 1.28
N ARG A 236 -22.45 -4.50 2.14
CA ARG A 236 -23.58 -3.65 1.75
C ARG A 236 -23.10 -2.33 1.17
N ARG A 237 -22.02 -1.76 1.69
CA ARG A 237 -21.47 -0.50 1.20
C ARG A 237 -20.73 -0.64 -0.13
N VAL A 238 -20.01 -1.75 -0.33
CA VAL A 238 -19.28 -2.02 -1.58
C VAL A 238 -20.24 -2.36 -2.71
N ASN A 239 -21.21 -3.24 -2.47
CA ASN A 239 -22.03 -3.85 -3.53
C ASN A 239 -23.51 -3.41 -3.49
N GLY A 240 -23.92 -2.55 -2.56
CA GLY A 240 -25.32 -2.12 -2.42
C GLY A 240 -26.28 -3.20 -1.90
N GLY A 241 -25.74 -4.35 -1.47
CA GLY A 241 -26.51 -5.52 -1.04
C GLY A 241 -25.61 -6.61 -0.46
N LEU A 242 -26.11 -7.85 -0.33
CA LEU A 242 -25.37 -8.97 0.27
C LEU A 242 -24.76 -9.97 -0.73
N ASN A 243 -24.70 -9.62 -2.01
CA ASN A 243 -24.16 -10.53 -3.02
C ASN A 243 -22.71 -10.88 -2.68
N GLY A 244 -22.44 -12.18 -2.62
CA GLY A 244 -21.11 -12.70 -2.29
C GLY A 244 -20.71 -12.64 -0.82
N LEU A 245 -21.62 -12.33 0.11
CA LEU A 245 -21.28 -12.16 1.54
C LEU A 245 -20.51 -13.36 2.12
N ALA A 246 -20.95 -14.58 1.87
CA ALA A 246 -20.30 -15.79 2.39
C ALA A 246 -18.85 -15.93 1.88
N ASP A 247 -18.60 -15.58 0.63
CA ASP A 247 -17.26 -15.64 0.04
C ASP A 247 -16.35 -14.53 0.60
N ARG A 248 -16.89 -13.32 0.76
CA ARG A 248 -16.19 -12.21 1.43
C ARG A 248 -15.84 -12.56 2.88
N GLN A 249 -16.73 -13.23 3.62
CA GLN A 249 -16.46 -13.72 4.97
C GLN A 249 -15.32 -14.75 4.97
N ALA A 250 -15.33 -15.70 4.03
CA ALA A 250 -14.25 -16.68 3.90
C ALA A 250 -12.89 -16.02 3.60
N TYR A 251 -12.84 -15.00 2.74
CA TYR A 251 -11.63 -14.23 2.51
C TYR A 251 -11.20 -13.40 3.73
N TYR A 252 -12.15 -12.83 4.46
CA TYR A 252 -11.89 -12.09 5.69
C TYR A 252 -11.24 -13.00 6.76
N GLU A 253 -11.74 -14.22 6.92
CA GLU A 253 -11.14 -15.22 7.82
C GLU A 253 -9.69 -15.58 7.42
N LYS A 254 -9.39 -15.69 6.12
CA LYS A 254 -8.00 -15.87 5.65
C LYS A 254 -7.14 -14.68 6.02
N ALA A 255 -7.64 -13.46 5.84
CA ALA A 255 -6.91 -12.24 6.17
C ALA A 255 -6.60 -12.14 7.67
N ILE A 256 -7.57 -12.47 8.54
CA ILE A 256 -7.32 -12.51 10.00
C ILE A 256 -6.22 -13.50 10.36
N LYS A 257 -6.21 -14.70 9.77
CA LYS A 257 -5.17 -15.71 10.03
C LYS A 257 -3.78 -15.24 9.61
N VAL A 258 -3.70 -14.45 8.55
CA VAL A 258 -2.45 -13.89 8.03
C VAL A 258 -1.94 -12.72 8.86
N PHE A 259 -2.84 -11.92 9.41
CA PHE A 259 -2.53 -10.77 10.26
C PHE A 259 -3.06 -10.98 11.67
N PRO A 260 -2.47 -11.86 12.49
CA PRO A 260 -2.93 -12.04 13.87
C PRO A 260 -2.84 -10.71 14.67
N VAL A 261 -3.82 -10.48 15.55
CA VAL A 261 -3.89 -9.32 16.45
C VAL A 261 -3.02 -9.54 17.68
#